data_AF-A0A969QTM5-F1
#
_entry.id   AF-A0A969QTM5-F1
#
_cell.length_a   1.000
_cell.length_b   1.000
_cell.length_c   1.000
_cell.angle_alpha   90.00
_cell.angle_beta   90.00
_cell.angle_gamma   90.00
#
_symmetry.space_group_name_H-M   'P 1'
#
loop_
_entity.id
_entity.type
_entity.pdbx_description
1 polymer ?
#
loop_
_entity_poly.entity_id
_entity_poly.type
_entity_poly.pdbx_seq_one_letter_code
_entity_poly.pdbx_strand_id
1 'polypeptide(L)'
;MSEITLLGNGQLVLEIGSATVLPIVNPAQIIEGLTIATLGQTLFTLSTTPARPHLSQLFLNGSKATHSRDYAINGNLLSWVGEIQLQPEDELEIFYS
;
A
#
# COMPACT_ATOMS: atom_id res chain seq x y z
N MET A 1 -26.33 15.70 -20.89
CA MET A 1 -25.12 16.45 -20.49
C MET A 1 -24.54 15.73 -19.30
N SER A 2 -23.23 15.48 -19.30
CA SER A 2 -22.54 14.82 -18.19
C SER A 2 -21.62 15.84 -17.53
N GLU A 3 -21.62 15.88 -16.20
CA GLU A 3 -20.80 16.82 -15.42
C GLU A 3 -19.83 16.03 -14.53
N ILE A 4 -18.56 16.44 -14.52
CA ILE A 4 -17.55 15.90 -13.62
C ILE A 4 -17.38 16.90 -12.48
N THR A 5 -17.66 16.47 -11.26
CA THR A 5 -17.53 17.27 -10.05
C THR A 5 -16.45 16.70 -9.16
N LEU A 6 -15.52 17.55 -8.72
CA LEU A 6 -14.54 17.22 -7.69
C LEU A 6 -15.15 17.51 -6.31
N LEU A 7 -15.25 16.49 -5.48
CA LEU A 7 -15.67 16.61 -4.10
C LEU A 7 -14.51 17.10 -3.22
N GLY A 8 -14.82 17.79 -2.12
CA GLY A 8 -13.82 18.37 -1.20
C GLY A 8 -12.92 17.35 -0.48
N ASN A 9 -13.17 16.05 -0.64
CA ASN A 9 -12.34 14.94 -0.15
C ASN A 9 -11.40 14.36 -1.24
N GLY A 10 -11.24 15.04 -2.38
CA GLY A 10 -10.38 14.60 -3.49
C GLY A 10 -11.01 13.54 -4.40
N GLN A 11 -12.30 13.26 -4.23
CA GLN A 11 -13.02 12.24 -5.00
C GLN A 11 -13.69 12.85 -6.24
N LEU A 12 -13.59 12.18 -7.38
CA LEU A 12 -14.28 12.58 -8.61
C LEU A 12 -15.63 11.85 -8.71
N VAL A 13 -16.70 12.60 -8.94
CA VAL A 13 -18.03 12.08 -9.27
C VAL A 13 -18.35 12.48 -10.71
N LEU A 14 -18.81 11.53 -11.50
CA LEU A 14 -19.38 11.77 -12.83
C LEU A 14 -20.90 11.60 -12.73
N GLU A 15 -21.65 12.68 -12.86
CA GLU A 15 -23.11 12.61 -12.90
C GLU A 15 -23.58 12.41 -14.35
N ILE A 16 -24.27 11.29 -14.61
CA ILE A 16 -24.83 10.95 -15.92
C ILE A 16 -26.35 10.75 -15.77
N GLY A 17 -27.11 11.85 -15.81
CA GLY A 17 -28.57 11.80 -15.68
C GLY A 17 -29.06 11.32 -14.30
N SER A 18 -30.27 10.75 -14.24
CA SER A 18 -30.91 10.30 -12.98
C SER A 18 -30.29 9.06 -12.33
N ALA A 19 -29.15 8.58 -12.82
CA ALA A 19 -28.44 7.47 -12.21
C ALA A 19 -27.39 8.02 -11.24
N THR A 20 -27.58 7.75 -9.94
CA THR A 20 -26.56 7.98 -8.92
C THR A 20 -25.37 7.08 -9.21
N VAL A 21 -24.33 7.62 -9.84
CA VAL A 21 -23.06 6.92 -10.01
C VAL A 21 -22.37 6.96 -8.65
N LEU A 22 -22.21 5.79 -8.03
CA LEU A 22 -21.41 5.67 -6.82
C LEU A 22 -20.01 6.21 -7.12
N PRO A 23 -19.50 7.08 -6.25
CA PRO A 23 -18.31 7.84 -6.60
C PRO A 23 -17.12 6.87 -6.69
N ILE A 24 -16.28 7.03 -7.72
CA ILE A 24 -15.08 6.22 -7.90
C ILE A 24 -14.11 6.65 -6.81
N VAL A 25 -14.17 6.01 -5.63
CA VAL A 25 -13.17 6.22 -4.59
C VAL A 25 -11.91 5.53 -5.11
N ASN A 26 -10.95 6.30 -5.61
CA ASN A 26 -9.59 5.80 -5.68
C ASN A 26 -9.09 5.91 -4.23
N PRO A 27 -8.95 4.80 -3.47
CA PRO A 27 -8.49 4.92 -2.09
C PRO A 27 -7.08 5.54 -2.15
N ALA A 28 -6.86 6.61 -1.38
CA ALA A 28 -5.58 7.29 -1.37
C ALA A 28 -4.48 6.27 -1.05
N GLN A 29 -3.56 6.08 -1.98
CA GLN A 29 -2.46 5.13 -1.82
C GLN A 29 -1.47 5.72 -0.79
N ILE A 30 -1.27 5.00 0.30
CA ILE A 30 -0.30 5.31 1.34
C ILE A 30 1.07 4.81 0.87
N ILE A 31 2.10 5.63 1.09
CA ILE A 31 3.50 5.29 0.89
C ILE A 31 4.17 5.35 2.26
N GLU A 32 4.82 4.27 2.66
CA GLU A 32 5.44 4.16 3.98
C GLU A 32 6.85 3.56 3.85
N GLY A 33 7.84 4.27 4.36
CA GLY A 33 9.20 3.75 4.53
C GLY A 33 9.33 3.02 5.86
N LEU A 34 9.90 1.81 5.83
CA LEU A 34 10.04 0.92 6.97
C LEU A 34 11.51 0.84 7.38
N THR A 35 11.83 1.29 8.59
CA THR A 35 13.20 1.24 9.11
C THR A 35 13.59 -0.18 9.51
N ILE A 36 14.75 -0.64 9.05
CA ILE A 36 15.39 -1.90 9.47
C ILE A 36 16.38 -1.55 10.59
N ALA A 37 15.97 -1.73 11.85
CA ALA A 37 16.78 -1.33 13.00
C ALA A 37 17.88 -2.36 13.35
N THR A 38 17.67 -3.62 12.99
CA THR A 38 18.58 -4.72 13.31
C THR A 38 18.81 -5.64 12.13
N LEU A 39 20.03 -6.21 12.05
CA LEU A 39 20.38 -7.23 11.07
C LEU A 39 19.38 -8.41 11.12
N GLY A 40 18.80 -8.74 9.97
CA GLY A 40 17.85 -9.84 9.83
C GLY A 40 16.49 -9.59 10.48
N GLN A 41 16.12 -8.34 10.77
CA GLN A 41 14.75 -8.01 11.17
C GLN A 41 13.77 -8.48 10.10
N THR A 42 12.70 -9.16 10.51
CA THR A 42 11.69 -9.68 9.57
C THR A 42 10.29 -9.12 9.81
N LEU A 43 10.07 -8.40 10.90
CA LEU A 43 8.75 -7.88 11.28
C LEU A 43 8.74 -6.36 11.28
N PHE A 44 7.70 -5.80 10.66
CA PHE A 44 7.49 -4.37 10.54
C PHE A 44 6.04 -4.05 10.84
N THR A 45 5.81 -3.00 11.64
CA THR A 45 4.45 -2.52 11.92
C THR A 45 4.13 -1.39 10.97
N LEU A 46 3.06 -1.55 10.20
CA LEU A 46 2.50 -0.53 9.32
C LEU A 46 1.70 0.48 10.13
N SER A 47 1.72 1.74 9.68
CA SER A 47 0.96 2.83 10.29
C SER A 47 -0.57 2.59 10.28
N THR A 48 -1.07 1.89 9.26
CA THR A 48 -2.49 1.51 9.15
C THR A 48 -2.63 0.09 8.58
N THR A 49 -3.79 -0.54 8.81
CA THR A 49 -4.09 -1.84 8.21
C THR A 49 -4.48 -1.65 6.75
N PRO A 50 -3.77 -2.25 5.77
CA PRO A 50 -4.15 -2.17 4.38
C PRO A 50 -5.53 -2.80 4.15
N ALA A 51 -6.43 -2.12 3.43
CA ALA A 51 -7.73 -2.67 3.09
C ALA A 51 -7.60 -3.83 2.08
N ARG A 52 -6.57 -3.79 1.23
CA ARG A 52 -6.28 -4.83 0.22
C ARG A 52 -4.81 -5.25 0.27
N PRO A 53 -4.39 -6.03 1.27
CA PRO A 53 -2.98 -6.36 1.50
C PRO A 53 -2.32 -7.03 0.29
N HIS A 54 -3.05 -7.87 -0.44
CA HIS A 54 -2.58 -8.58 -1.63
C HIS A 54 -2.31 -7.67 -2.85
N LEU A 55 -2.80 -6.42 -2.84
CA LEU A 55 -2.50 -5.42 -3.87
C LEU A 55 -1.36 -4.48 -3.47
N SER A 56 -0.82 -4.63 -2.26
CA SER A 56 0.31 -3.83 -1.80
C SER A 56 1.54 -4.11 -2.65
N GLN A 57 2.46 -3.14 -2.68
CA GLN A 57 3.73 -3.28 -3.38
C GLN A 57 4.83 -2.94 -2.39
N LEU A 58 5.69 -3.91 -2.11
CA LEU A 58 6.86 -3.75 -1.26
C LEU A 58 8.10 -3.67 -2.16
N PHE A 59 9.01 -2.75 -1.86
CA PHE A 59 10.27 -2.56 -2.54
C PHE A 59 11.40 -2.65 -1.54
N LEU A 60 12.42 -3.45 -1.86
CA LEU A 60 13.68 -3.55 -1.13
C LEU A 60 14.79 -2.98 -2.02
N ASN A 61 15.43 -1.89 -1.62
CA ASN A 61 16.45 -1.19 -2.40
C ASN A 61 15.97 -0.90 -3.85
N GLY A 62 14.73 -0.44 -3.99
CA GLY A 62 14.07 -0.20 -5.28
C GLY A 62 13.66 -1.46 -6.07
N SER A 63 13.99 -2.66 -5.60
CA SER A 63 13.58 -3.92 -6.22
C SER A 63 12.23 -4.40 -5.68
N LYS A 64 11.28 -4.66 -6.57
CA LYS A 64 9.93 -5.08 -6.18
C LYS A 64 9.93 -6.51 -5.62
N ALA A 65 9.44 -6.65 -4.40
CA ALA A 65 9.18 -7.94 -3.75
C ALA A 65 7.79 -8.48 -4.14
N THR A 66 7.65 -9.80 -4.14
CA THR A 66 6.43 -10.51 -4.50
C THR A 66 5.64 -10.89 -3.25
N HIS A 67 4.37 -10.45 -3.18
CA HIS A 67 3.47 -10.82 -2.09
C HIS A 67 3.32 -12.35 -2.00
N SER A 68 3.24 -12.87 -0.78
CA SER A 68 3.20 -14.31 -0.43
C SER A 68 4.47 -15.10 -0.71
N ARG A 69 5.44 -14.56 -1.46
CA ARG A 69 6.75 -15.21 -1.69
C ARG A 69 7.84 -14.58 -0.85
N ASP A 70 7.94 -13.25 -0.93
CA ASP A 70 9.02 -12.48 -0.31
C ASP A 70 8.54 -11.76 0.95
N TYR A 71 7.23 -11.46 1.02
CA TYR A 71 6.61 -10.84 2.19
C TYR A 71 5.13 -11.22 2.32
N ALA A 72 4.56 -11.05 3.51
CA ALA A 72 3.15 -11.20 3.80
C ALA A 72 2.66 -10.08 4.73
N ILE A 73 1.38 -9.75 4.66
CA ILE A 73 0.74 -8.75 5.55
C ILE A 73 -0.43 -9.40 6.27
N ASN A 74 -0.48 -9.26 7.60
CA ASN A 74 -1.58 -9.70 8.45
C ASN A 74 -1.98 -8.57 9.41
N GLY A 75 -3.14 -7.94 9.16
CA GLY A 75 -3.52 -6.71 9.85
C GLY A 75 -2.55 -5.58 9.49
N ASN A 76 -1.96 -4.94 10.51
CA ASN A 76 -0.91 -3.95 10.35
C ASN A 76 0.51 -4.53 10.47
N LEU A 77 0.67 -5.85 10.50
CA LEU A 77 1.98 -6.49 10.58
C LEU A 77 2.44 -6.96 9.21
N LEU A 78 3.57 -6.43 8.75
CA LEU A 78 4.31 -6.94 7.59
C LEU A 78 5.40 -7.90 8.05
N SER A 79 5.44 -9.08 7.44
CA SER A 79 6.46 -10.10 7.65
C SER A 79 7.28 -10.29 6.38
N TRP A 80 8.59 -10.06 6.46
CA TRP A 80 9.56 -10.45 5.44
C TRP A 80 9.85 -11.95 5.57
N VAL A 81 9.68 -12.68 4.47
CA VAL A 81 9.90 -14.13 4.38
C VAL A 81 10.84 -14.49 3.23
N GLY A 82 11.40 -13.48 2.55
CA GLY A 82 12.38 -13.65 1.48
C GLY A 82 13.69 -14.27 1.99
N GLU A 83 14.41 -14.93 1.08
CA GLU A 83 15.66 -15.62 1.39
C GLU A 83 16.82 -14.65 1.71
N ILE A 84 16.69 -13.39 1.32
CA ILE A 84 17.70 -12.36 1.57
C ILE A 84 17.58 -11.89 3.02
N GLN A 85 18.70 -11.90 3.73
CA GLN A 85 18.80 -11.29 5.05
C GLN A 85 18.85 -9.77 4.93
N LEU A 86 17.83 -9.09 5.48
CA LEU A 86 17.76 -7.64 5.51
C LEU A 86 18.89 -7.03 6.35
N GLN A 87 19.52 -5.99 5.80
CA GLN A 87 20.58 -5.21 6.44
C GLN A 87 20.02 -3.87 6.94
N PRO A 88 20.58 -3.28 8.01
CA PRO A 88 20.16 -1.95 8.48
C PRO A 88 20.30 -0.81 7.46
N GLU A 89 21.17 -1.00 6.47
CA GLU A 89 21.42 -0.03 5.39
C GLU A 89 20.46 -0.21 4.20
N ASP A 90 19.66 -1.26 4.19
CA ASP A 90 18.66 -1.48 3.15
C ASP A 90 17.49 -0.49 3.28
N GLU A 91 16.93 -0.11 2.15
CA GLU A 91 15.73 0.72 2.05
C GLU A 91 14.51 -0.18 1.79
N LEU A 92 13.52 -0.12 2.68
CA LEU A 92 12.29 -0.88 2.56
C LEU A 92 11.09 0.08 2.46
N GLU A 93 10.36 0.01 1.35
CA GLU A 93 9.21 0.90 1.09
C GLU A 93 7.97 0.10 0.72
N ILE A 94 6.81 0.48 1.26
CA ILE A 94 5.54 -0.15 0.92
C ILE A 94 4.50 0.87 0.42
N PHE A 95 3.78 0.46 -0.61
CA PHE A 95 2.67 1.18 -1.22
C PHE A 95 1.38 0.39 -1.04
N TYR A 96 0.37 0.96 -0.39
CA TYR A 96 -0.87 0.24 -0.08
C TYR A 96 -2.09 1.14 0.07
N SER A 97 -3.28 0.54 0.12
CA SER A 97 -4.57 1.22 0.31
C SER A 97 -5.45 0.44 1.28
#